data_AF-A0A975IR48-F1
#
_entry.id   AF-A0A975IR48-F1
#
_cell.length_a   1.000
_cell.length_b   1.000
_cell.length_c   1.000
_cell.angle_alpha   90.00
_cell.angle_beta   90.00
_cell.angle_gamma   90.00
#
_symmetry.space_group_name_H-M   'P 1'
#
loop_
_entity.id
_entity.type
_entity.pdbx_description
1 polymer ?
#
loop_
_entity_poly.entity_id
_entity_poly.type
_entity_poly.pdbx_seq_one_letter_code
_entity_poly.pdbx_strand_id
1 'polypeptide(L)'
;MGLKAQDNAYAERINGTIKNEYLKLWNINDYKDLKIKTRKAVKHYNTKRGHSNLPNDFSPNQFEKLLLNLSTQERPTVIIYADGNYKVKVASSHHDFITQERPLAHNCPIIIKNE
;
A
#
# COMPACT_ATOMS: atom_id res chain seq x y z
N MET A 1 -1.10 6.83 -16.08
CA MET A 1 -1.76 5.51 -15.93
C MET A 1 -0.69 4.46 -15.87
N GLY A 2 -0.87 3.41 -15.07
CA GLY A 2 0.09 2.32 -14.93
C GLY A 2 0.27 1.55 -16.23
N LEU A 3 1.47 0.97 -16.40
CA LEU A 3 1.83 0.18 -17.59
C LEU A 3 1.14 -1.19 -17.59
N LYS A 4 0.71 -1.69 -16.41
CA LYS A 4 0.00 -2.95 -16.24
C LYS A 4 -1.48 -2.71 -15.94
N ALA A 5 -2.34 -3.58 -16.46
CA ALA A 5 -3.78 -3.49 -16.25
C ALA A 5 -4.18 -3.60 -14.77
N GLN A 6 -3.46 -4.41 -14.00
CA GLN A 6 -3.70 -4.60 -12.56
C GLN A 6 -3.48 -3.31 -11.77
N ASP A 7 -2.42 -2.56 -12.07
CA ASP A 7 -2.13 -1.28 -11.41
C ASP A 7 -3.27 -0.28 -11.62
N ASN A 8 -3.80 -0.24 -12.85
CA ASN A 8 -4.95 0.60 -13.18
C ASN A 8 -6.21 0.15 -12.45
N ALA A 9 -6.46 -1.15 -12.36
CA ALA A 9 -7.60 -1.68 -11.60
C ALA A 9 -7.54 -1.29 -10.11
N TYR A 10 -6.35 -1.34 -9.49
CA TYR A 10 -6.16 -0.87 -8.12
C TYR A 10 -6.38 0.65 -7.98
N ALA A 11 -5.83 1.44 -8.91
CA ALA A 11 -6.01 2.89 -8.92
C ALA A 11 -7.49 3.29 -9.07
N GLU A 12 -8.22 2.67 -9.99
CA GLU A 12 -9.65 2.89 -10.20
C GLU A 12 -10.47 2.56 -8.96
N ARG A 13 -10.13 1.48 -8.25
CA ARG A 13 -10.81 1.13 -6.99
C ARG A 13 -10.65 2.23 -5.94
N ILE A 14 -9.42 2.72 -5.76
CA ILE A 14 -9.13 3.78 -4.78
C ILE A 14 -9.84 5.08 -5.17
N ASN A 15 -9.76 5.46 -6.46
CA ASN A 15 -10.46 6.63 -6.99
C ASN A 15 -11.98 6.53 -6.79
N GLY A 16 -12.54 5.35 -7.00
CA GLY A 16 -13.95 5.04 -6.74
C GLY A 16 -14.33 5.28 -5.28
N THR A 17 -13.53 4.81 -4.33
CA THR A 17 -13.75 5.09 -2.89
C THR A 17 -13.68 6.57 -2.58
N ILE A 18 -12.65 7.30 -3.04
CA ILE A 18 -12.53 8.74 -2.80
C ILE A 18 -13.75 9.50 -3.37
N LYS A 19 -14.17 9.15 -4.58
CA LYS A 19 -15.30 9.80 -5.24
C LYS A 19 -16.62 9.50 -4.50
N ASN A 20 -16.93 8.23 -4.29
CA ASN A 20 -18.26 7.82 -3.87
C ASN A 20 -18.48 7.96 -2.36
N GLU A 21 -17.44 7.75 -1.55
CA GLU A 21 -17.58 7.75 -0.09
C GLU A 21 -17.20 9.10 0.54
N TYR A 22 -16.50 9.98 -0.18
CA TYR A 22 -16.15 11.31 0.32
C TYR A 22 -16.80 12.41 -0.52
N LEU A 23 -16.36 12.55 -1.78
CA LEU A 23 -16.69 13.74 -2.58
C LEU A 23 -18.19 13.83 -2.87
N LYS A 24 -18.85 12.69 -3.15
CA LYS A 24 -20.30 12.64 -3.42
C LYS A 24 -21.15 13.08 -2.22
N LEU A 25 -20.63 12.98 -1.01
CA LEU A 25 -21.33 13.36 0.23
C LEU A 25 -21.11 14.84 0.61
N TRP A 26 -20.23 15.54 -0.10
CA TRP A 26 -19.90 16.93 0.21
C TRP A 26 -20.48 17.87 -0.83
N ASN A 27 -20.90 19.05 -0.39
CA ASN A 27 -21.20 20.13 -1.33
C ASN A 27 -19.89 20.68 -1.91
N ILE A 28 -19.80 20.72 -3.25
CA ILE A 28 -18.63 21.17 -3.99
C ILE A 28 -19.12 22.14 -5.08
N ASN A 29 -18.79 23.42 -4.92
CA ASN A 29 -19.36 24.48 -5.76
C ASN A 29 -18.52 24.78 -7.00
N ASP A 30 -17.21 24.59 -6.92
CA ASP A 30 -16.28 24.93 -7.99
C ASP A 30 -15.08 23.98 -8.02
N TYR A 31 -14.26 24.13 -9.06
CA TYR A 31 -13.07 23.31 -9.27
C TYR A 31 -11.99 23.50 -8.20
N LYS A 32 -11.88 24.70 -7.61
CA LYS A 32 -10.90 24.98 -6.55
C LYS A 32 -11.30 24.26 -5.26
N ASP A 33 -12.58 24.30 -4.90
CA ASP A 33 -13.13 23.56 -3.78
C ASP A 33 -12.99 22.04 -4.02
N LEU A 34 -13.27 21.55 -5.24
CA LEU A 34 -13.05 20.15 -5.60
C LEU A 34 -11.61 19.70 -5.29
N LYS A 35 -10.60 20.49 -5.65
CA LYS A 35 -9.19 20.17 -5.32
C LYS A 35 -8.95 20.11 -3.82
N ILE A 36 -9.46 21.09 -3.07
CA ILE A 36 -9.28 21.18 -1.61
C ILE A 36 -9.93 19.97 -0.93
N LYS A 37 -11.17 19.67 -1.30
CA LYS A 37 -11.95 18.53 -0.81
C LYS A 37 -11.26 17.22 -1.18
N THR A 38 -10.83 17.05 -2.43
CA THR A 38 -10.09 15.84 -2.85
C THR A 38 -8.84 15.62 -1.99
N ARG A 39 -8.04 16.68 -1.76
CA ARG A 39 -6.87 16.60 -0.87
C ARG A 39 -7.25 16.23 0.57
N LYS A 40 -8.37 16.76 1.09
CA LYS A 40 -8.90 16.41 2.41
C LYS A 40 -9.33 14.94 2.48
N ALA A 41 -10.01 14.44 1.45
CA ALA A 41 -10.45 13.06 1.35
C ALA A 41 -9.26 12.10 1.31
N VAL A 42 -8.27 12.35 0.46
CA VAL A 42 -7.04 11.56 0.37
C VAL A 42 -6.30 11.55 1.72
N LYS A 43 -6.14 12.72 2.35
CA LYS A 43 -5.51 12.80 3.68
C LYS A 43 -6.27 11.95 4.70
N HIS A 44 -7.59 12.03 4.72
CA HIS A 44 -8.40 11.24 5.65
C HIS A 44 -8.29 9.73 5.37
N TYR A 45 -8.39 9.32 4.11
CA TYR A 45 -8.26 7.92 3.69
C TYR A 45 -6.93 7.33 4.18
N ASN A 46 -5.82 8.04 3.95
CA ASN A 46 -4.48 7.54 4.30
C ASN A 46 -4.16 7.60 5.80
N THR A 47 -4.77 8.51 6.57
CA THR A 47 -4.34 8.77 7.97
C THR A 47 -5.37 8.45 9.04
N LYS A 48 -6.64 8.31 8.69
CA LYS A 48 -7.76 8.21 9.65
C LYS A 48 -8.73 7.08 9.35
N ARG A 49 -8.95 6.75 8.07
CA ARG A 49 -9.85 5.66 7.71
C ARG A 49 -9.26 4.34 8.19
N GLY A 50 -10.00 3.61 8.99
CA GLY A 50 -9.66 2.23 9.34
C GLY A 50 -10.05 1.27 8.22
N HIS A 51 -9.23 0.25 7.99
CA HIS A 51 -9.45 -0.76 6.98
C HIS A 51 -9.54 -2.14 7.63
N SER A 52 -10.73 -2.75 7.61
CA SER A 52 -10.97 -4.05 8.23
C SER A 52 -10.20 -5.22 7.64
N ASN A 53 -9.71 -5.06 6.41
CA ASN A 53 -8.83 -6.04 5.79
C ASN A 53 -7.36 -5.90 6.26
N LEU A 54 -7.03 -4.87 7.04
CA LEU A 54 -5.74 -4.67 7.65
C LEU A 54 -5.80 -5.04 9.14
N PRO A 55 -4.68 -5.48 9.74
CA PRO A 55 -4.61 -5.74 11.17
C PRO A 55 -5.07 -4.51 11.97
N ASN A 56 -5.81 -4.73 13.05
CA ASN A 56 -6.27 -3.69 14.00
C ASN A 56 -6.96 -2.48 13.33
N ASP A 57 -7.67 -2.70 12.22
CA ASP A 57 -8.33 -1.64 11.44
C ASP A 57 -7.40 -0.47 11.10
N PHE A 58 -6.12 -0.75 10.83
CA PHE A 58 -5.15 0.31 10.57
C PHE A 58 -5.50 1.15 9.33
N SER A 59 -5.16 2.43 9.41
CA SER A 59 -5.07 3.27 8.21
C SER A 59 -3.86 2.89 7.36
N PRO A 60 -3.85 3.22 6.06
CA PRO A 60 -2.74 2.91 5.17
C PRO A 60 -1.39 3.37 5.73
N ASN A 61 -1.30 4.58 6.27
CA ASN A 61 -0.05 5.11 6.83
C ASN A 61 0.36 4.41 8.14
N GLN A 62 -0.61 3.94 8.95
CA GLN A 62 -0.29 3.18 10.16
C GLN A 62 0.25 1.80 9.78
N PHE A 63 -0.36 1.15 8.80
CA PHE A 63 0.08 -0.15 8.32
C PHE A 63 1.45 -0.08 7.64
N GLU A 64 1.70 0.95 6.82
CA GLU A 64 3.03 1.22 6.26
C GLU A 64 4.08 1.34 7.36
N LYS A 65 3.85 2.20 8.36
CA LYS A 65 4.78 2.36 9.51
C LYS A 65 5.01 1.07 10.27
N LEU A 66 3.97 0.26 10.47
CA LEU A 66 4.11 -1.05 11.09
C LEU A 66 5.05 -1.93 10.28
N LEU A 67 4.80 -2.08 8.97
CA LEU A 67 5.59 -2.92 8.08
C LEU A 67 7.07 -2.52 8.03
N LEU A 68 7.35 -1.20 8.02
CA LEU A 68 8.71 -0.69 8.02
C LEU A 68 9.49 -1.05 9.30
N ASN A 69 8.79 -1.19 10.43
CA ASN A 69 9.39 -1.52 11.73
C ASN A 69 9.45 -3.03 12.03
N LEU A 70 8.78 -3.88 11.25
CA LEU A 70 8.78 -5.33 11.45
C LEU A 70 10.02 -5.99 10.84
N SER A 71 10.59 -6.96 11.58
CA SER A 71 11.62 -7.86 11.05
C SER A 71 11.06 -8.76 9.96
N THR A 72 11.91 -9.28 9.06
CA THR A 72 11.47 -10.12 7.93
C THR A 72 10.62 -11.32 8.35
N GLN A 73 10.87 -11.88 9.55
CA GLN A 73 10.16 -13.04 10.07
C GLN A 73 8.78 -12.71 10.63
N GLU A 74 8.57 -11.49 11.12
CA GLU A 74 7.31 -11.05 11.75
C GLU A 74 6.34 -10.40 10.76
N ARG A 75 6.75 -10.24 9.49
CA ARG A 75 5.94 -9.58 8.47
C ARG A 75 4.74 -10.42 8.04
N PRO A 76 3.56 -9.81 7.88
CA PRO A 76 2.40 -10.52 7.37
C PRO A 76 2.63 -10.98 5.93
N THR A 77 2.15 -12.17 5.62
CA THR A 77 2.14 -12.71 4.27
C THR A 77 1.02 -12.08 3.45
N VAL A 78 1.34 -11.68 2.22
CA VAL A 78 0.40 -11.11 1.24
C VAL A 78 0.34 -12.01 0.00
N ILE A 79 -0.81 -12.00 -0.67
CA ILE A 79 -0.99 -12.71 -1.93
C ILE A 79 -0.54 -11.78 -3.06
N ILE A 80 0.52 -12.16 -3.78
CA ILE A 80 0.97 -11.45 -4.97
C ILE A 80 0.28 -12.05 -6.20
N TYR A 81 -0.31 -11.19 -7.01
CA TYR A 81 -0.85 -11.52 -8.31
C TYR A 81 0.15 -11.07 -9.36
N ALA A 82 0.80 -12.01 -10.04
CA ALA A 82 1.76 -11.74 -11.10
C ALA A 82 1.45 -12.61 -12.34
N ASP A 83 1.77 -12.09 -13.53
CA ASP A 83 1.64 -12.85 -14.77
C ASP A 83 2.51 -14.12 -14.70
N GLY A 84 1.90 -15.28 -14.98
CA GLY A 84 2.57 -16.58 -14.90
C GLY A 84 2.71 -17.18 -13.49
N ASN A 85 2.30 -16.47 -12.42
CA ASN A 85 2.34 -16.99 -11.06
C ASN A 85 1.14 -16.48 -10.24
N TYR A 86 -0.01 -17.13 -10.44
CA TYR A 86 -1.25 -16.71 -9.81
C TYR A 86 -1.27 -17.11 -8.32
N LYS A 87 -1.37 -16.11 -7.44
CA LYS A 87 -1.61 -16.26 -5.99
C LYS A 87 -0.46 -16.86 -5.17
N VAL A 88 0.76 -16.37 -5.38
CA VAL A 88 1.88 -16.72 -4.49
C VAL A 88 1.71 -15.98 -3.16
N LYS A 89 1.67 -16.70 -2.03
CA LYS A 89 1.74 -16.11 -0.70
C LYS A 89 3.20 -15.86 -0.34
N VAL A 90 3.58 -14.60 -0.17
CA VAL A 90 4.94 -14.22 0.25
C VAL A 90 4.89 -13.21 1.38
N ALA A 91 5.98 -13.10 2.15
CA ALA A 91 6.12 -12.02 3.12
C ALA A 91 6.09 -10.66 2.39
N SER A 92 5.42 -9.67 2.99
CA SER A 92 5.44 -8.29 2.49
C SER A 92 6.88 -7.75 2.41
N SER A 93 7.23 -7.10 1.31
CA SER A 93 8.58 -6.59 1.06
C SER A 93 8.69 -5.11 1.40
N HIS A 94 9.75 -4.75 2.12
CA HIS A 94 10.09 -3.35 2.37
C HIS A 94 10.48 -2.60 1.09
N HIS A 95 11.01 -3.31 0.10
CA HIS A 95 11.40 -2.73 -1.20
C HIS A 95 10.21 -2.27 -2.03
N ASP A 96 8.99 -2.70 -1.69
CA ASP A 96 7.77 -2.20 -2.35
C ASP A 96 7.48 -0.74 -1.93
N PHE A 97 8.02 -0.30 -0.80
CA PHE A 97 7.83 1.05 -0.25
C PHE A 97 9.05 1.97 -0.45
N ILE A 98 10.22 1.41 -0.75
CA ILE A 98 11.44 2.15 -1.04
C ILE A 98 11.87 1.89 -2.48
N THR A 99 11.77 2.91 -3.33
CA THR A 99 12.45 2.92 -4.62
C THR A 99 13.94 2.66 -4.40
N GLN A 100 14.42 1.51 -4.86
CA GLN A 100 15.85 1.17 -4.73
C GLN A 100 16.69 2.16 -5.54
N GLU A 101 17.47 2.99 -4.86
CA GLU A 101 18.56 3.73 -5.50
C GLU A 101 19.79 2.84 -5.74
N ARG A 102 19.85 1.63 -5.16
CA ARG A 102 21.00 0.73 -5.30
C ARG A 102 20.58 -0.75 -5.38
N PRO A 103 21.26 -1.57 -6.21
CA PRO A 103 20.93 -2.97 -6.38
C PRO A 103 21.11 -3.76 -5.07
N LEU A 104 20.17 -4.67 -4.83
CA LEU A 104 20.16 -5.65 -3.73
C LEU A 104 21.48 -6.44 -3.67
N ALA A 105 22.36 -6.07 -2.74
CA ALA A 105 23.43 -6.98 -2.31
C ALA A 105 22.79 -8.08 -1.46
N HIS A 106 22.67 -9.29 -2.02
CA HIS A 106 22.26 -10.48 -1.29
C HIS A 106 23.39 -10.90 -0.33
N ASN A 107 23.42 -10.31 0.87
CA ASN A 107 24.26 -10.82 1.95
C ASN A 107 23.49 -11.93 2.67
N CYS A 108 23.63 -13.17 2.19
CA CYS A 108 23.23 -14.35 2.96
C CYS A 108 24.28 -14.59 4.05
N PRO A 109 23.93 -14.53 5.35
CA PRO A 109 24.86 -14.94 6.40
C PRO A 109 24.99 -16.46 6.36
N ILE A 110 26.07 -16.96 5.74
CA ILE A 110 26.54 -18.32 6.00
C ILE A 110 27.09 -18.28 7.43
N ILE A 111 26.34 -18.86 8.38
CA ILE A 111 26.90 -19.18 9.69
C ILE A 111 27.78 -20.41 9.47
N ILE A 112 29.09 -20.18 9.33
CA ILE A 112 30.08 -21.26 9.36
C ILE A 112 30.07 -21.79 10.79
N LYS A 113 29.55 -22.99 11.00
CA LYS A 113 29.77 -23.72 12.25
C LYS A 113 31.23 -24.13 12.27
N ASN A 114 32.01 -23.58 13.19
CA ASN A 114 33.32 -24.12 13.51
C ASN A 114 33.10 -25.37 14.37
N GLU A 115 33.62 -26.51 13.91
CA GLU A 115 33.76 -27.75 14.69
C GLU A 115 34.84 -27.61 15.77
#